data_AF-A0A4U9HIU0-F1
#
_entry.id   AF-A0A4U9HIU0-F1
#
_cell.length_a   1.000
_cell.length_b   1.000
_cell.length_c   1.000
_cell.angle_alpha   90.00
_cell.angle_beta   90.00
_cell.angle_gamma   90.00
#
_symmetry.space_group_name_H-M   'P 1'
#
loop_
_entity.id
_entity.type
_entity.pdbx_description
1 polymer ?
#
loop_
_entity_poly.entity_id
_entity_poly.type
_entity_poly.pdbx_seq_one_letter_code
_entity_poly.pdbx_strand_id
1 'polypeptide(L)' 'MTSCHHVKVKVETTDGVVQLSGTVDSKAQSDRAESIAKAIDGVKSVKNDLKVK' A
#
# COMPACT_ATOMS: atom_id res chain seq x y z
N MET A 1 -12.29 13.37 -21.71
CA MET A 1 -11.07 12.65 -21.28
C MET A 1 -10.68 13.17 -19.90
N THR A 2 -11.35 12.68 -18.86
CA THR A 2 -11.05 13.10 -17.48
C THR A 2 -9.76 12.42 -17.05
N SER A 3 -8.73 13.21 -16.77
CA SER A 3 -7.42 12.76 -16.32
C SER A 3 -7.58 11.92 -15.04
N CYS A 4 -7.50 10.60 -15.19
CA CYS A 4 -7.36 9.69 -14.07
C CYS A 4 -5.97 9.93 -13.47
N HIS A 5 -5.89 10.75 -12.43
CA HIS A 5 -4.72 10.76 -11.55
C HIS A 5 -4.66 9.40 -10.85
N HIS A 6 -3.98 8.46 -11.51
CA HIS A 6 -3.87 7.09 -11.05
C HIS A 6 -2.74 7.01 -10.04
N VAL A 7 -3.12 7.01 -8.76
CA VAL A 7 -2.24 6.64 -7.65
C VAL A 7 -1.79 5.20 -7.89
N LYS A 8 -0.57 5.01 -8.38
CA LYS A 8 0.03 3.69 -8.59
C LYS A 8 0.58 3.19 -7.25
N VAL A 9 -0.28 2.58 -6.46
CA VAL A 9 0.12 1.77 -5.31
C VAL A 9 0.14 0.32 -5.76
N LYS A 10 1.31 -0.31 -5.70
CA LYS A 10 1.47 -1.74 -5.93
C LYS A 10 1.55 -2.42 -4.56
N VAL A 11 0.74 -3.47 -4.39
CA VAL A 11 0.75 -4.31 -3.19
C VAL A 11 1.11 -5.71 -3.64
N GLU A 12 2.18 -6.24 -3.08
CA GLU A 12 2.62 -7.62 -3.30
C GLU A 12 2.62 -8.34 -1.95
N THR A 13 2.14 -9.58 -1.93
CA THR A 13 2.10 -10.39 -0.71
C THR A 13 2.76 -11.72 -1.01
N THR A 14 3.81 -12.04 -0.28
CA THR A 14 4.61 -13.25 -0.47
C THR A 14 4.85 -13.92 0.88
N ASP A 15 4.36 -15.14 1.06
CA ASP A 15 4.57 -15.98 2.26
C ASP A 15 4.28 -15.27 3.61
N GLY A 16 3.23 -14.43 3.63
CA GLY A 16 2.84 -13.64 4.82
C GLY A 16 3.63 -12.34 4.99
N VAL A 17 4.47 -11.96 4.04
CA VAL A 17 5.11 -10.64 4.01
C VAL A 17 4.41 -9.79 2.97
N VAL A 18 3.78 -8.70 3.40
CA VAL A 18 3.17 -7.71 2.50
C VAL A 18 4.17 -6.61 2.23
N GLN A 19 4.44 -6.35 0.95
CA GLN A 19 5.20 -5.20 0.48
C GLN A 19 4.27 -4.22 -0.22
N LEU A 20 4.21 -3.01 0.31
CA LEU A 20 3.55 -1.87 -0.31
C LEU A 20 4.63 -0.97 -0.90
N SER A 21 4.53 -0.70 -2.20
CA SER A 21 5.46 0.18 -2.90
C SER A 21 4.69 1.03 -3.91
N GLY A 22 5.04 2.31 -3.97
CA GLY A 22 4.30 3.25 -4.81
C GLY A 22 4.31 4.66 -4.27
N THR A 23 3.52 5.50 -4.91
CA THR A 23 3.38 6.91 -4.54
C THR A 23 1.93 7.16 -4.16
N VAL A 24 1.71 7.72 -2.97
CA VAL A 24 0.38 8.07 -2.45
C VAL A 24 0.24 9.58 -2.36
N ASP A 25 -0.98 10.07 -2.49
CA ASP A 25 -1.26 11.50 -2.45
C ASP A 25 -1.39 12.03 -1.01
N SER A 26 -1.52 11.15 -0.02
CA SER A 26 -1.70 11.53 1.38
C SER A 26 -1.30 10.43 2.36
N LYS A 27 -0.88 10.84 3.56
CA LYS A 27 -0.52 9.91 4.64
C LYS A 27 -1.69 8.98 5.03
N ALA A 28 -2.93 9.48 4.95
CA ALA A 28 -4.14 8.68 5.17
C ALA A 28 -4.28 7.47 4.20
N GLN A 29 -3.79 7.59 2.96
CA GLN A 29 -3.75 6.45 2.04
C GLN A 29 -2.71 5.43 2.48
N SER A 30 -1.54 5.89 2.94
CA SER A 30 -0.51 5.00 3.50
C SER A 30 -1.05 4.22 4.71
N ASP A 31 -1.73 4.90 5.64
CA ASP A 31 -2.29 4.26 6.84
C ASP A 31 -3.39 3.25 6.51
N ARG A 32 -4.25 3.56 5.53
CA ARG A 32 -5.23 2.60 5.01
C ARG A 32 -4.56 1.40 4.39
N ALA A 33 -3.52 1.61 3.59
CA ALA A 33 -2.83 0.53 2.91
C ALA A 33 -2.12 -0.40 3.91
N GLU A 34 -1.50 0.15 4.96
CA GLU A 34 -0.99 -0.64 6.10
C GLU A 34 -2.10 -1.41 6.83
N SER A 35 -3.23 -0.77 7.10
CA SER A 35 -4.34 -1.40 7.83
C SER A 35 -4.94 -2.56 7.04
N ILE A 36 -5.10 -2.39 5.72
CA ILE A 36 -5.55 -3.44 4.81
C ILE A 36 -4.52 -4.56 4.78
N ALA A 37 -3.23 -4.24 4.67
CA ALA A 37 -2.16 -5.23 4.68
C ALA A 37 -2.11 -6.05 5.99
N LYS A 38 -2.31 -5.40 7.14
CA LYS A 38 -2.36 -6.07 8.45
C LYS A 38 -3.64 -6.88 8.67
N ALA A 39 -4.73 -6.51 8.00
CA ALA A 39 -6.00 -7.21 8.08
C ALA A 39 -6.04 -8.49 7.23
N ILE A 40 -5.03 -8.75 6.40
CA ILE A 40 -4.94 -10.00 5.63
C ILE A 40 -4.49 -11.12 6.59
N ASP A 41 -5.31 -12.16 6.67
CA ASP A 41 -5.03 -13.34 7.49
C ASP A 41 -3.75 -14.04 7.01
N GLY A 42 -2.80 -14.29 7.92
CA GLY A 42 -1.50 -14.89 7.62
C GLY A 42 -0.35 -13.90 7.40
N VAL A 43 -0.56 -12.59 7.57
CA VAL A 43 0.51 -11.59 7.46
C VAL A 43 1.39 -11.56 8.71
N LYS A 44 2.65 -11.95 8.53
CA LYS A 44 3.73 -11.93 9.52
C LYS A 44 4.47 -10.60 9.54
N SER A 45 4.53 -9.88 8.43
CA SER A 45 5.25 -8.60 8.35
C SER A 45 4.73 -7.72 7.23
N VAL A 46 4.69 -6.42 7.50
CA VAL A 46 4.29 -5.41 6.51
C VAL A 46 5.46 -4.46 6.29
N LYS A 47 5.93 -4.38 5.06
CA LYS A 47 6.91 -3.39 4.60
C LYS A 47 6.21 -2.32 3.79
N ASN A 48 6.19 -1.12 4.34
CA ASN A 48 5.56 0.03 3.72
C ASN A 48 6.63 0.98 3.17
N ASP A 49 6.81 0.98 1.85
CA ASP A 49 7.76 1.83 1.10
C ASP A 49 7.00 2.86 0.24
N LEU A 50 5.89 3.39 0.79
CA LEU A 50 5.06 4.37 0.12
C LEU A 50 5.64 5.78 0.30
N LYS A 51 5.92 6.45 -0.83
CA LYS A 51 6.29 7.87 -0.81
C LYS A 51 5.05 8.75 -0.92
N VAL A 52 4.87 9.65 0.04
CA VAL A 52 3.85 10.70 0.00
C VAL A 52 4.42 11.88 -0.79
N LYS A 53 3.64 12.42 -1.74
CA LYS A 53 3.98 13.66 -2.46
C LYS A 53 3.63 14.90 -1.65
#